data_AF-A0AB37ZLR0-F1
#
_entry.id   AF-A0AB37ZLR0-F1
#
_cell.length_a   1.000
_cell.length_b   1.000
_cell.length_c   1.000
_cell.angle_alpha   90.00
_cell.angle_beta   90.00
_cell.angle_gamma   90.00
#
_symmetry.space_group_name_H-M   'P 1'
#
loop_
_entity.id
_entity.type
_entity.pdbx_description
1 polymer ?
#
loop_
_entity_poly.entity_id
_entity_poly.type
_entity_poly.pdbx_seq_one_letter_code
_entity_poly.pdbx_strand_id
1 'polypeptide(L)'
;MVGRISDSELHEMRIRKLQNDIADSERLGMPVKFMHLSALTSTSREHHIERHGALFTGQQMLEWWAEGDNRVRCRCACTPILLDRQGRPMTPDLIANAKMELKNFKDS
;
A
#
# COMPACT_ATOMS: atom_id res chain seq x y z
N MET A 1 1.30 30.45 2.11
CA MET A 1 0.84 29.49 3.13
C MET A 1 0.35 28.27 2.39
N VAL A 2 1.12 27.17 2.35
CA VAL A 2 0.61 25.92 1.75
C VAL A 2 -0.50 25.44 2.70
N GLY A 3 -1.75 25.41 2.22
CA GLY A 3 -2.90 25.00 3.04
C GLY A 3 -2.65 23.62 3.64
N ARG A 4 -3.04 23.41 4.90
CA ARG A 4 -2.98 22.08 5.52
C ARG A 4 -3.95 21.17 4.76
N ILE A 5 -3.42 20.13 4.13
CA ILE A 5 -4.22 19.09 3.48
C ILE A 5 -4.92 18.29 4.59
N SER A 6 -6.24 18.14 4.48
CA SER A 6 -7.05 17.33 5.40
C SER A 6 -6.81 15.83 5.23
N ASP A 7 -7.16 15.04 6.25
CA ASP A 7 -7.02 13.57 6.18
C ASP A 7 -7.87 12.96 5.05
N SER A 8 -9.03 13.55 4.73
CA SER A 8 -9.89 13.14 3.62
C SER A 8 -9.24 13.45 2.26
N GLU A 9 -8.69 14.65 2.08
CA GLU A 9 -7.99 15.02 0.85
C GLU A 9 -6.75 14.14 0.63
N LEU A 10 -5.99 13.85 1.70
CA LEU A 10 -4.86 12.91 1.63
C LEU A 10 -5.31 11.51 1.22
N HIS A 11 -6.44 11.03 1.73
CA HIS A 11 -6.99 9.74 1.33
C HIS A 11 -7.42 9.73 -0.14
N GLU A 12 -8.15 10.75 -0.60
CA GLU A 12 -8.57 10.88 -2.00
C GLU A 12 -7.37 10.91 -2.96
N MET A 13 -6.30 11.61 -2.59
CA MET A 13 -5.05 11.62 -3.37
C MET A 13 -4.43 10.22 -3.48
N ARG A 14 -4.42 9.43 -2.39
CA ARG A 14 -3.92 8.04 -2.41
C ARG A 14 -4.76 7.16 -3.32
N ILE A 15 -6.09 7.26 -3.22
CA ILE A 15 -7.01 6.49 -4.06
C ILE A 15 -6.84 6.85 -5.53
N ARG A 16 -6.77 8.15 -5.86
CA ARG A 16 -6.53 8.61 -7.23
C ARG A 16 -5.21 8.11 -7.78
N LYS A 17 -4.14 8.16 -6.98
CA LYS A 17 -2.84 7.60 -7.37
C LYS A 17 -2.94 6.10 -7.66
N LEU A 18 -3.57 5.33 -6.77
CA LEU A 18 -3.73 3.88 -6.97
C LEU A 18 -4.55 3.57 -8.23
N GLN A 19 -5.65 4.29 -8.47
CA GLN A 19 -6.45 4.12 -9.70
C GLN A 19 -5.65 4.41 -10.96
N ASN A 20 -4.83 5.48 -10.95
CA ASN A 20 -3.94 5.78 -12.06
C ASN A 20 -2.89 4.68 -12.27
N ASP A 21 -2.25 4.20 -11.20
CA ASP A 21 -1.26 3.12 -11.28
C ASP A 21 -1.88 1.81 -11.84
N ILE A 22 -3.13 1.49 -11.48
CA ILE A 22 -3.87 0.34 -12.02
C ILE A 22 -4.10 0.52 -13.52
N ALA A 23 -4.66 1.67 -13.92
CA ALA A 23 -4.94 1.96 -15.33
C ALA A 23 -3.66 1.97 -16.19
N ASP A 24 -2.56 2.51 -15.66
CA ASP A 24 -1.27 2.53 -16.34
C ASP A 24 -0.65 1.14 -16.45
N SER A 25 -0.76 0.30 -15.41
CA SER A 25 -0.32 -1.10 -15.44
C SER A 25 -1.00 -1.87 -16.58
N GLU A 26 -2.31 -1.71 -16.74
CA GLU A 26 -3.10 -2.33 -17.81
C GLU A 26 -2.73 -1.76 -19.18
N ARG A 27 -2.72 -0.44 -19.32
CA ARG A 27 -2.42 0.27 -20.57
C ARG A 27 -1.03 -0.03 -21.11
N LEU A 28 -0.04 -0.19 -20.22
CA LEU A 28 1.35 -0.45 -20.59
C LEU A 28 1.68 -1.94 -20.69
N GLY A 29 0.76 -2.84 -20.32
CA GLY A 29 1.02 -4.27 -20.26
C GLY A 29 2.10 -4.64 -19.23
N MET A 30 2.21 -3.88 -18.15
CA MET A 30 3.18 -4.07 -17.08
C MET A 30 2.46 -4.62 -15.85
N PRO A 31 2.37 -5.96 -15.67
CA PRO A 31 1.60 -6.55 -14.59
C PRO A 31 2.24 -6.23 -13.23
N VAL A 32 1.45 -5.70 -12.30
CA VAL A 32 1.92 -5.37 -10.94
C VAL A 32 1.03 -5.99 -9.87
N LYS A 33 1.60 -6.23 -8.68
CA LYS A 33 0.85 -6.21 -7.43
C LYS A 33 1.23 -4.99 -6.61
N PHE A 34 0.37 -4.55 -5.71
CA PHE A 34 0.63 -3.42 -4.83
C PHE A 34 1.08 -3.92 -3.47
N MET A 35 2.27 -3.51 -3.04
CA MET A 35 2.73 -3.75 -1.69
C MET A 35 2.12 -2.72 -0.74
N HIS A 36 1.50 -3.19 0.34
CA HIS A 36 0.98 -2.32 1.40
C HIS A 36 2.10 -1.89 2.34
N LEU A 37 2.23 -0.59 2.58
CA LEU A 37 3.26 0.00 3.43
C LEU A 37 2.59 0.75 4.59
N SER A 38 2.54 0.08 5.74
CA SER A 38 1.97 0.64 6.97
C SER A 38 2.92 1.68 7.58
N ALA A 39 2.37 2.65 8.31
CA ALA A 39 3.16 3.71 8.93
C ALA A 39 4.08 3.23 10.06
N LEU A 40 3.79 2.06 10.65
CA LEU A 40 4.57 1.41 11.72
C LEU A 40 4.90 2.36 12.88
N THR A 41 3.84 2.93 13.48
CA THR A 41 3.93 3.77 14.68
C THR A 41 3.24 3.09 15.86
N SER A 42 3.55 3.51 17.10
CA SER A 42 2.89 3.02 18.31
C SER A 42 1.36 3.21 18.33
N THR A 43 0.83 4.10 17.48
CA THR A 43 -0.60 4.38 17.31
C THR A 43 -1.21 3.72 16.07
N SER A 44 -0.44 2.92 15.33
CA SER A 44 -0.94 2.21 14.15
C SER A 44 -1.87 1.08 14.57
N ARG A 45 -3.00 0.93 13.87
CA ARG A 45 -3.97 -0.15 14.12
C ARG A 45 -3.39 -1.50 13.68
N GLU A 46 -3.69 -2.56 14.42
CA GLU A 46 -3.13 -3.90 14.20
C GLU A 46 -3.41 -4.43 12.79
N HIS A 47 -4.66 -4.39 12.34
CA HIS A 47 -5.05 -4.85 10.99
C HIS A 47 -4.44 -4.01 9.85
N HIS A 48 -3.91 -2.81 10.13
CA HIS A 48 -3.05 -2.09 9.18
C HIS A 48 -1.62 -2.64 9.21
N ILE A 49 -1.05 -2.83 10.40
CA ILE A 49 0.31 -3.33 10.62
C ILE A 49 0.50 -4.70 9.96
N GLU A 50 -0.46 -5.61 10.13
CA GLU A 50 -0.40 -6.98 9.60
C GLU A 50 -0.28 -7.06 8.07
N ARG A 51 -0.72 -6.02 7.36
CA ARG A 51 -0.63 -5.95 5.89
C ARG A 51 0.73 -5.44 5.41
N HIS A 52 1.59 -4.92 6.29
CA HIS A 52 2.87 -4.33 5.89
C HIS A 52 3.74 -5.36 5.14
N GLY A 53 4.19 -5.01 3.93
CA GLY A 53 4.98 -5.89 3.07
C GLY A 53 4.19 -6.99 2.36
N ALA A 54 2.87 -7.07 2.54
CA ALA A 54 2.02 -7.99 1.79
C ALA A 54 1.63 -7.40 0.42
N LEU A 55 1.46 -8.28 -0.56
CA LEU A 55 1.13 -7.93 -1.95
C LEU A 55 -0.34 -8.21 -2.25
N PHE A 56 -1.02 -7.22 -2.83
CA PHE A 56 -2.43 -7.27 -3.18
C PHE A 56 -2.66 -6.85 -4.63
N THR A 57 -3.80 -7.22 -5.20
CA THR A 57 -4.26 -6.58 -6.44
C THR A 57 -4.68 -5.14 -6.16
N GLY A 58 -4.75 -4.30 -7.20
CA GLY A 58 -5.26 -2.94 -7.06
C GLY A 58 -6.68 -2.90 -6.49
N GLN A 59 -7.55 -3.81 -6.97
CA GLN A 59 -8.92 -3.94 -6.49
C GLN A 59 -8.99 -4.31 -5.00
N GLN A 60 -8.19 -5.28 -4.55
CA GLN A 60 -8.10 -5.67 -3.14
C GLN A 60 -7.66 -4.51 -2.24
N MET A 61 -6.81 -3.60 -2.75
CA MET A 61 -6.40 -2.40 -2.02
C MET A 61 -7.52 -1.36 -1.93
N LEU A 62 -8.24 -1.13 -3.03
CA LEU A 62 -9.38 -0.21 -3.06
C LEU A 62 -10.50 -0.67 -2.12
N GLU A 63 -10.87 -1.95 -2.19
CA GLU A 63 -11.89 -2.56 -1.34
C GLU A 63 -11.53 -2.46 0.13
N TRP A 64 -10.30 -2.83 0.48
CA TRP A 64 -9.84 -2.78 1.86
C TRP A 64 -9.84 -1.36 2.41
N TRP A 65 -9.42 -0.35 1.64
CA TRP A 65 -9.49 1.04 2.11
C TRP A 65 -10.92 1.58 2.24
N ALA A 66 -11.87 1.05 1.46
CA ALA A 66 -13.28 1.39 1.54
C ALA A 66 -14.02 0.71 2.71
N GLU A 67 -13.44 -0.35 3.26
CA GLU A 67 -14.02 -1.12 4.36
C GLU A 67 -13.93 -0.36 5.69
N GLY A 68 -15.08 -0.22 6.37
CA GLY A 68 -15.17 0.32 7.72
C GLY A 68 -14.47 1.67 7.89
N ASP A 69 -13.57 1.74 8.87
CA ASP A 69 -12.80 2.94 9.19
C ASP A 69 -11.36 2.89 8.66
N ASN A 70 -11.01 1.93 7.77
CA ASN A 70 -9.64 1.75 7.29
C ASN A 70 -9.05 3.02 6.66
N ARG A 71 -9.86 3.85 5.99
CA ARG A 71 -9.42 5.15 5.46
C ARG A 71 -9.20 6.25 6.51
N VAL A 72 -9.88 6.17 7.65
CA VAL A 72 -9.93 7.25 8.64
C VAL A 72 -8.56 7.45 9.25
N ARG A 73 -7.99 8.66 9.07
CA ARG A 73 -6.66 9.05 9.56
C ARG A 73 -5.54 8.08 9.16
N CYS A 74 -5.74 7.34 8.07
CA CYS A 74 -4.81 6.35 7.59
C CYS A 74 -3.54 7.02 7.06
N ARG A 75 -2.38 6.50 7.47
CA ARG A 75 -1.06 6.94 6.99
C ARG A 75 -0.36 5.87 6.15
N CYS A 76 -1.02 4.76 5.86
CA CYS A 76 -0.47 3.75 4.97
C CYS A 76 -0.31 4.28 3.54
N ALA A 77 0.66 3.72 2.83
CA ALA A 77 0.89 3.92 1.41
C ALA A 77 0.84 2.58 0.67
N CYS A 78 0.89 2.64 -0.65
CA CYS A 78 1.11 1.48 -1.49
C CYS A 78 2.09 1.79 -2.60
N THR A 79 2.87 0.79 -3.01
CA THR A 79 3.79 0.89 -4.14
C THR A 79 3.59 -0.28 -5.10
N PRO A 80 3.57 -0.06 -6.43
CA PRO A 80 3.49 -1.15 -7.39
C PRO A 80 4.81 -1.95 -7.41
N ILE A 81 4.66 -3.27 -7.47
CA ILE A 81 5.73 -4.26 -7.60
C ILE A 81 5.50 -4.99 -8.91
N LEU A 82 6.42 -4.80 -9.86
CA LEU A 82 6.38 -5.44 -11.17
C LEU A 82 6.50 -6.96 -11.04
N LEU A 83 5.71 -7.67 -11.84
CA LEU A 83 5.72 -9.11 -11.92
C LEU A 83 6.42 -9.58 -13.20
N ASP A 84 7.10 -10.71 -13.10
CA ASP A 84 7.60 -11.43 -14.27
C ASP A 84 6.46 -12.16 -15.01
N ARG A 85 6.81 -12.85 -16.10
CA ARG A 85 5.85 -13.61 -16.93
C ARG A 85 5.20 -14.79 -16.19
N GLN A 86 5.77 -15.21 -15.07
CA GLN A 86 5.24 -16.26 -14.21
C GLN A 86 4.42 -15.69 -13.04
N GLY A 87 4.22 -14.36 -12.98
CA GLY A 87 3.49 -13.69 -11.92
C GLY A 87 4.29 -13.52 -10.63
N ARG A 88 5.62 -13.69 -10.66
CA ARG A 88 6.49 -13.54 -9.49
C ARG A 88 7.01 -12.11 -9.38
N PRO A 89 7.15 -11.55 -8.16
CA PRO A 89 7.72 -10.23 -7.97
C PRO A 89 9.15 -10.14 -8.52
N MET A 90 9.43 -9.09 -9.29
CA MET A 90 10.78 -8.83 -9.83
C MET A 90 11.74 -8.22 -8.79
N THR A 91 11.21 -7.69 -7.68
CA THR A 91 11.97 -7.09 -6.57
C THR A 91 11.68 -7.78 -5.24
N PRO A 92 12.02 -9.09 -5.09
CA PRO A 92 11.74 -9.85 -3.88
C PRO A 92 12.42 -9.27 -2.63
N ASP A 93 13.62 -8.70 -2.77
CA ASP A 93 14.37 -8.12 -1.64
C ASP A 93 13.67 -6.91 -1.04
N LEU A 94 12.96 -6.11 -1.86
CA LEU A 94 12.17 -4.98 -1.36
C LEU A 94 11.03 -5.46 -0.44
N ILE A 95 10.41 -6.58 -0.80
CA ILE A 95 9.36 -7.21 0.00
C ILE A 95 9.94 -7.79 1.29
N ALA A 96 11.11 -8.44 1.20
CA ALA A 96 11.81 -8.99 2.35
C ALA A 96 12.18 -7.90 3.36
N ASN A 97 12.66 -6.75 2.88
CA ASN A 97 12.98 -5.58 3.72
C ASN A 97 11.75 -5.06 4.45
N ALA A 98 10.63 -4.84 3.76
CA ALA A 98 9.37 -4.43 4.40
C ALA A 98 8.91 -5.44 5.48
N LYS A 99 9.01 -6.75 5.20
CA LYS A 99 8.67 -7.78 6.19
C LYS A 99 9.62 -7.79 7.39
N MET A 100 10.90 -7.48 7.18
CA MET A 100 11.88 -7.33 8.26
C MET A 100 11.57 -6.11 9.12
N GLU A 101 11.19 -4.97 8.52
CA GLU A 101 10.73 -3.77 9.24
C GLU A 101 9.54 -4.09 10.14
N LEU A 102 8.55 -4.82 9.63
CA LEU A 102 7.41 -5.29 10.41
C LEU A 102 7.84 -6.17 11.60
N LYS A 103 8.76 -7.12 11.37
CA LYS A 103 9.27 -7.99 12.44
C LYS A 103 9.96 -7.15 13.52
N ASN A 104 10.87 -6.26 13.13
CA ASN A 104 11.59 -5.40 14.07
C ASN A 104 10.64 -4.51 14.86
N PHE A 105 9.60 -3.97 14.21
CA PHE A 105 8.56 -3.17 14.87
C PHE A 105 7.78 -3.98 15.92
N LYS A 106 7.48 -5.25 15.66
CA LYS A 106 6.79 -6.13 16.62
C LYS A 106 7.69 -6.61 17.77
N ASP A 107 9.00 -6.68 17.53
CA ASP A 107 10.00 -7.09 18.52
C ASP A 107 10.48 -5.92 19.42
N SER A 108 10.03 -4.68 19.14
CA SER A 108 10.38 -3.45 19.88
C SER A 108 9.37 -3.12 20.97
#